data_AF-A0A4Y8CI10-F1
#
_entry.id   AF-A0A4Y8CI10-F1
#
_cell.length_a   1.000
_cell.length_b   1.000
_cell.length_c   1.000
_cell.angle_alpha   90.00
_cell.angle_beta   90.00
_cell.angle_gamma   90.00
#
_symmetry.space_group_name_H-M   'P 1'
#
loop_
_entity.id
_entity.type
_entity.pdbx_description
1 polymer ?
#
loop_
_entity_poly.entity_id
_entity_poly.type
_entity_poly.pdbx_seq_one_letter_code
_entity_poly.pdbx_strand_id
1 'polypeptide(L)'
;MSNKANSANEKSFLLLEQMLKSLFNVANKVSTVSQNENELAKKVENMVNQAGNIQKATQMMDEIADKTNLLSLNAGIEAARAGVFGRGFSVIAEDVRQLAQNSEEFLGNVAQITKELLQSINEVSAELKKNAQSVQALNDDTTLLVNDANEVKLCNEDARALVTQCTEKIKI
;
A
#
# COMPACT_ATOMS: atom_id res chain seq x y z
N MET A 1 -12.54 -45.14 -35.97
CA MET A 1 -12.98 -44.02 -35.11
C MET A 1 -12.39 -44.10 -33.70
N SER A 2 -12.29 -45.28 -33.08
CA SER A 2 -11.71 -45.45 -31.71
C SER A 2 -10.31 -44.83 -31.51
N ASN A 3 -9.36 -45.01 -32.44
CA ASN A 3 -8.02 -44.41 -32.31
C ASN A 3 -7.99 -42.87 -32.29
N LYS A 4 -8.91 -42.19 -33.01
CA LYS A 4 -8.99 -40.71 -32.98
C LYS A 4 -9.56 -40.22 -31.65
N ALA A 5 -10.56 -40.90 -31.09
CA ALA A 5 -11.15 -40.57 -29.79
C ALA A 5 -10.14 -40.76 -28.65
N ASN A 6 -9.39 -41.87 -28.67
CA ASN A 6 -8.38 -42.16 -27.65
C ASN A 6 -7.21 -41.15 -27.69
N SER A 7 -6.74 -40.80 -28.90
CA SER A 7 -5.71 -39.77 -29.09
C SER A 7 -6.19 -38.37 -28.69
N ALA A 8 -7.45 -38.02 -28.95
CA ALA A 8 -8.03 -36.75 -28.51
C ALA A 8 -8.12 -36.64 -26.99
N ASN A 9 -8.53 -37.72 -26.31
CA ASN A 9 -8.56 -37.79 -24.83
C ASN A 9 -7.16 -37.64 -24.23
N GLU A 10 -6.15 -38.33 -24.79
CA GLU A 10 -4.76 -38.24 -24.36
C GLU A 10 -4.21 -36.80 -24.50
N LYS A 11 -4.49 -36.14 -25.64
CA LYS A 11 -4.13 -34.73 -25.83
C LYS A 11 -4.85 -33.82 -24.82
N SER A 12 -6.12 -34.08 -24.55
CA SER A 12 -6.91 -33.31 -23.58
C SER A 12 -6.39 -33.48 -22.16
N PHE A 13 -5.94 -34.68 -21.78
CA PHE A 13 -5.31 -34.96 -20.49
C PHE A 13 -4.00 -34.17 -20.31
N LEU A 14 -3.13 -34.17 -21.33
CA LEU A 14 -1.89 -33.39 -21.31
C LEU A 14 -2.14 -31.89 -21.16
N LEU A 15 -3.16 -31.36 -21.87
CA LEU A 15 -3.55 -29.95 -21.74
C LEU A 15 -4.10 -29.61 -20.35
N LEU A 16 -4.87 -30.52 -19.73
CA LEU A 16 -5.38 -30.37 -18.36
C LEU A 16 -4.26 -30.35 -17.32
N GLU A 17 -3.27 -31.23 -17.44
CA GLU A 17 -2.10 -31.20 -16.54
C GLU A 17 -1.33 -29.89 -16.65
N GLN A 18 -1.13 -29.39 -17.88
CA GLN A 18 -0.48 -28.11 -18.11
C GLN A 18 -1.31 -26.93 -17.55
N MET A 19 -2.64 -27.00 -17.66
CA MET A 19 -3.56 -26.02 -17.10
C MET A 19 -3.50 -26.02 -15.57
N LEU A 20 -3.59 -27.18 -14.92
CA LEU A 20 -3.47 -27.31 -13.46
C LEU A 20 -2.14 -26.77 -12.94
N LYS A 21 -1.04 -27.07 -13.64
CA LYS A 21 0.28 -26.50 -13.30
C LYS A 21 0.30 -24.97 -13.41
N SER A 22 -0.33 -24.43 -14.46
CA SER A 22 -0.45 -22.98 -14.64
C SER A 22 -1.31 -22.33 -13.56
N LEU A 23 -2.44 -22.94 -13.18
CA LEU A 23 -3.32 -22.48 -12.11
C LEU A 23 -2.62 -22.50 -10.75
N PHE A 24 -1.83 -23.55 -10.46
CA PHE A 24 -1.03 -23.60 -9.24
C PHE A 24 -0.01 -22.44 -9.18
N ASN A 25 0.63 -22.12 -10.32
CA ASN A 25 1.52 -20.96 -10.40
C ASN A 25 0.78 -19.64 -10.19
N VAL A 26 -0.45 -19.50 -10.70
CA VAL A 26 -1.29 -18.32 -10.47
C VAL A 26 -1.67 -18.21 -8.99
N ALA A 27 -2.13 -19.30 -8.37
CA ALA A 27 -2.47 -19.34 -6.94
C ALA A 27 -1.30 -18.89 -6.05
N ASN A 28 -0.08 -19.40 -6.33
CA ASN A 28 1.12 -19.00 -5.60
C ASN A 28 1.42 -17.50 -5.79
N LYS A 29 1.31 -16.98 -7.01
CA LYS A 29 1.51 -15.54 -7.28
C LYS A 29 0.47 -14.68 -6.57
N VAL A 30 -0.80 -15.08 -6.57
CA VAL A 30 -1.88 -14.38 -5.85
C VAL A 30 -1.60 -14.35 -4.35
N SER A 31 -1.14 -15.46 -3.77
CA SER A 31 -0.72 -15.53 -2.38
C SER A 31 0.45 -14.57 -2.07
N THR A 32 1.48 -14.54 -2.93
CA THR A 32 2.59 -13.58 -2.78
C THR A 32 2.11 -12.13 -2.88
N VAL A 33 1.22 -11.81 -3.82
CA VAL A 33 0.66 -10.45 -3.93
C VAL A 33 -0.13 -10.09 -2.67
N SER A 34 -0.94 -11.02 -2.14
CA SER A 34 -1.68 -10.81 -0.87
C SER A 34 -0.75 -10.52 0.31
N GLN A 35 0.39 -11.20 0.40
CA GLN A 35 1.41 -10.94 1.42
C GLN A 35 2.03 -9.54 1.25
N ASN A 36 2.40 -9.17 0.01
CA ASN A 36 2.98 -7.86 -0.30
C ASN A 36 2.00 -6.72 0.03
N GLU A 37 0.72 -6.87 -0.29
CA GLU A 37 -0.33 -5.89 0.03
C GLU A 37 -0.48 -5.70 1.55
N ASN A 38 -0.44 -6.78 2.33
CA ASN A 38 -0.45 -6.71 3.79
C ASN A 38 0.79 -5.99 4.36
N GLU A 39 1.97 -6.24 3.80
CA GLU A 39 3.18 -5.52 4.20
C GLU A 39 3.11 -4.03 3.84
N LEU A 40 2.57 -3.71 2.67
CA LEU A 40 2.43 -2.34 2.22
C LEU A 40 1.40 -1.58 3.07
N ALA A 41 0.31 -2.21 3.48
CA ALA A 41 -0.64 -1.65 4.44
C ALA A 41 0.02 -1.27 5.78
N LYS A 42 0.89 -2.14 6.33
CA LYS A 42 1.67 -1.84 7.55
C LYS A 42 2.62 -0.66 7.34
N LYS A 43 3.28 -0.56 6.17
CA LYS A 43 4.15 0.57 5.84
C LYS A 43 3.35 1.87 5.76
N VAL A 44 2.16 1.84 5.17
CA VAL A 44 1.23 2.97 5.12
C VAL A 44 0.83 3.43 6.52
N GLU A 45 0.47 2.52 7.41
CA GLU A 45 0.17 2.84 8.81
C GLU A 45 1.36 3.50 9.52
N ASN A 46 2.57 2.99 9.31
CA ASN A 46 3.78 3.62 9.85
C ASN A 46 4.01 5.04 9.30
N MET A 47 3.74 5.28 8.02
CA MET A 47 3.83 6.62 7.42
C MET A 47 2.81 7.59 8.03
N VAL A 48 1.58 7.14 8.30
CA VAL A 48 0.58 7.95 9.02
C VAL A 48 1.10 8.36 10.40
N ASN A 49 1.65 7.40 11.15
CA ASN A 49 2.20 7.66 12.48
C ASN A 49 3.39 8.64 12.44
N GLN A 50 4.28 8.49 11.46
CA GLN A 50 5.42 9.41 11.27
C GLN A 50 4.95 10.82 10.92
N ALA A 51 4.00 10.97 10.00
CA ALA A 51 3.43 12.27 9.66
C ALA A 51 2.74 12.93 10.87
N GLY A 52 2.03 12.14 11.69
CA GLY A 52 1.44 12.63 12.94
C GLY A 52 2.50 13.10 13.96
N ASN A 53 3.65 12.43 14.04
CA ASN A 53 4.76 12.88 14.89
C ASN A 53 5.40 14.17 14.36
N ILE A 54 5.54 14.32 13.05
CA ILE A 54 6.00 15.58 12.43
C ILE A 54 5.04 16.71 12.78
N GLN A 55 3.74 16.51 12.61
CA GLN A 55 2.73 17.52 12.94
C GLN A 55 2.81 17.97 14.41
N LYS A 56 2.98 17.03 15.36
CA LYS A 56 3.18 17.35 16.78
C LYS A 56 4.47 18.15 17.02
N ALA A 57 5.56 17.75 16.37
CA ALA A 57 6.84 18.46 16.48
C ALA A 57 6.74 19.88 15.93
N THR A 58 6.10 20.06 14.76
CA THR A 58 5.83 21.37 14.17
C THR A 58 4.99 22.24 15.10
N GLN A 59 3.94 21.70 15.71
CA GLN A 59 3.13 22.44 16.68
C GLN A 59 3.93 22.87 17.92
N MET A 60 4.76 22.00 18.48
CA MET A 60 5.64 22.37 19.60
C MET A 60 6.66 23.45 19.21
N MET A 61 7.20 23.40 17.99
CA MET A 61 8.11 24.42 17.48
C MET A 61 7.40 25.76 17.26
N ASP A 62 6.15 25.73 16.84
CA ASP A 62 5.30 26.92 16.65
C ASP A 62 5.09 27.64 17.99
N GLU A 63 4.74 26.89 19.03
CA GLU A 63 4.64 27.41 20.40
C GLU A 63 5.97 27.98 20.94
N ILE A 64 7.12 27.44 20.52
CA ILE A 64 8.45 27.96 20.88
C ILE A 64 8.73 29.25 20.12
N ALA A 65 8.40 29.32 18.84
CA ALA A 65 8.57 30.52 18.02
C ALA A 65 7.72 31.67 18.57
N ASP A 66 6.45 31.42 18.87
CA ASP A 66 5.53 32.38 19.52
C ASP A 66 6.08 32.90 20.85
N LYS A 67 6.56 31.99 21.72
CA LYS A 67 7.18 32.38 23.00
C LYS A 67 8.45 33.21 22.80
N THR A 68 9.26 32.86 21.81
CA THR A 68 10.49 33.59 21.48
C THR A 68 10.17 34.98 20.96
N ASN A 69 9.15 35.11 20.11
CA ASN A 69 8.62 36.37 19.60
C ASN A 69 8.10 37.27 20.74
N LEU A 70 7.35 36.72 21.69
CA LEU A 70 6.90 37.45 22.88
C LEU A 70 8.06 37.87 23.79
N LEU A 71 9.06 37.00 24.00
CA LEU A 71 10.24 37.30 24.81
C LEU A 71 11.07 38.43 24.19
N SER A 72 11.28 38.39 22.87
CA SER A 72 12.03 39.41 22.17
C SER A 72 11.31 40.76 22.15
N LEU A 73 9.98 40.76 22.01
CA LEU A 73 9.17 41.96 22.16
C LEU A 73 9.34 42.59 23.55
N ASN A 74 9.23 41.79 24.62
CA ASN A 74 9.43 42.27 25.99
C ASN A 74 10.84 42.82 26.20
N ALA A 75 11.86 42.15 25.65
CA ALA A 75 13.24 42.63 25.70
C ALA A 75 13.43 43.96 24.96
N GLY A 76 12.78 44.13 23.80
CA GLY A 76 12.77 45.38 23.05
C GLY A 76 12.14 46.54 23.81
N ILE A 77 11.02 46.28 24.51
CA ILE A 77 10.36 47.28 25.37
C ILE A 77 11.28 47.71 26.52
N GLU A 78 11.92 46.76 27.21
CA GLU A 78 12.81 47.08 28.32
C GLU A 78 14.11 47.77 27.85
N ALA A 79 14.61 47.40 26.67
CA ALA A 79 15.72 48.09 26.03
C ALA A 79 15.38 49.54 25.68
N ALA A 80 14.18 49.81 25.16
CA ALA A 80 13.71 51.18 24.93
C ALA A 80 13.58 51.97 26.24
N ARG A 81 13.12 51.31 27.31
CA ARG A 81 13.00 51.92 28.65
C ARG A 81 14.35 52.29 29.27
N ALA A 82 15.39 51.50 29.03
CA ALA A 82 16.77 51.80 29.45
C ALA A 82 17.43 52.92 28.63
N GLY A 83 16.77 53.42 27.57
CA GLY A 83 17.22 54.54 26.76
C GLY A 83 18.59 54.29 26.13
N VAL A 84 19.57 55.15 26.44
CA VAL A 84 20.91 55.10 25.84
C VAL A 84 21.64 53.78 26.15
N PHE A 85 21.43 53.24 27.35
CA PHE A 85 22.07 52.01 27.83
C PHE A 85 21.46 50.74 27.18
N GLY A 86 20.24 50.83 26.64
CA GLY A 86 19.54 49.71 26.03
C GLY A 86 19.73 49.59 24.51
N ARG A 87 20.43 50.52 23.85
CA ARG A 87 20.53 50.54 22.37
C ARG A 87 21.06 49.24 21.75
N GLY A 88 22.10 48.64 22.34
CA GLY A 88 22.63 47.36 21.85
C GLY A 88 21.65 46.20 22.03
N PHE A 89 20.97 46.16 23.18
CA PHE A 89 19.94 45.15 23.47
C PHE A 89 18.71 45.30 22.57
N SER A 90 18.36 46.52 22.18
CA SER A 90 17.23 46.77 21.27
C SER A 90 17.45 46.18 19.88
N VAL A 91 18.69 46.21 19.38
CA VAL A 91 19.03 45.60 18.07
C VAL A 91 18.91 44.09 18.15
N ILE A 92 19.49 43.48 19.20
CA ILE A 92 19.41 42.04 19.42
C ILE A 92 17.96 41.58 19.57
N ALA A 93 17.14 42.33 20.30
CA ALA A 93 15.72 42.01 20.47
C ALA A 93 14.97 42.01 19.13
N GLU A 94 15.24 42.96 18.25
CA GLU A 94 14.61 43.00 16.92
C GLU A 94 15.07 41.84 16.03
N ASP A 95 16.37 41.51 16.04
CA ASP A 95 16.90 40.36 15.27
C ASP A 95 16.27 39.04 15.73
N VAL A 96 16.12 38.84 17.05
CA VAL A 96 15.46 37.65 17.61
C VAL A 96 13.98 37.61 17.24
N ARG A 97 13.29 38.77 17.25
CA ARG A 97 11.89 38.88 16.82
C ARG A 97 11.72 38.48 15.36
N GLN A 98 12.58 38.99 14.48
CA GLN A 98 12.55 38.64 13.06
C GLN A 98 12.83 37.15 12.85
N LEU A 99 13.77 36.56 13.60
CA LEU A 99 14.07 35.13 13.52
C LEU A 99 12.87 34.27 13.97
N ALA A 100 12.17 34.69 15.03
CA ALA A 100 10.97 33.99 15.50
C ALA A 100 9.85 34.04 14.45
N GLN A 101 9.57 35.21 13.88
CA GLN A 101 8.55 35.37 12.82
C GLN A 101 8.87 34.55 11.56
N ASN A 102 10.13 34.56 11.11
CA ASN A 102 10.57 33.72 10.00
C ASN A 102 10.43 32.22 10.31
N SER A 103 10.60 31.84 11.59
CA SER A 103 10.42 30.45 12.03
C SER A 103 8.95 30.05 11.98
N GLU A 104 8.02 30.90 12.45
CA GLU A 104 6.56 30.69 12.34
C GLU A 104 6.15 30.47 10.87
N GLU A 105 6.62 31.30 9.94
CA GLU A 105 6.34 31.16 8.50
C GLU A 105 6.83 29.81 7.95
N PHE A 106 8.08 29.43 8.28
CA PHE A 106 8.65 28.16 7.86
C PHE A 106 7.86 26.96 8.41
N LEU A 107 7.45 27.02 9.68
CA LEU A 107 6.65 25.97 10.32
C LEU A 107 5.27 25.84 9.68
N GLY A 108 4.65 26.95 9.25
CA GLY A 108 3.43 26.93 8.44
C GLY A 108 3.60 26.16 7.13
N ASN A 109 4.71 26.36 6.43
CA ASN A 109 5.03 25.61 5.21
C ASN A 109 5.23 24.11 5.49
N VAL A 110 5.93 23.75 6.58
CA VAL A 110 6.11 22.35 7.00
C VAL A 110 4.76 21.70 7.33
N ALA A 111 3.85 22.41 8.00
CA ALA A 111 2.51 21.92 8.29
C ALA A 111 1.71 21.63 7.01
N GLN A 112 1.80 22.51 6.01
CA GLN A 112 1.14 22.32 4.72
C GLN A 112 1.69 21.09 3.97
N ILE A 113 3.02 20.94 3.89
CA ILE A 113 3.66 19.77 3.26
C ILE A 113 3.25 18.47 3.98
N THR A 114 3.20 18.50 5.32
CA THR A 114 2.78 17.35 6.13
C THR A 114 1.32 16.97 5.86
N LYS A 115 0.45 17.96 5.65
CA LYS A 115 -0.95 17.74 5.28
C LYS A 115 -1.10 17.11 3.90
N GLU A 116 -0.35 17.59 2.91
CA GLU A 116 -0.32 17.03 1.55
C GLU A 116 0.22 15.60 1.54
N LEU A 117 1.23 15.32 2.36
CA LEU A 117 1.74 13.97 2.59
C LEU A 117 0.66 13.05 3.17
N LEU A 118 -0.07 13.49 4.20
CA LEU A 118 -1.18 12.72 4.78
C LEU A 118 -2.29 12.43 3.76
N GLN A 119 -2.62 13.40 2.91
CA GLN A 119 -3.58 13.18 1.84
C GLN A 119 -3.10 12.09 0.87
N SER A 120 -1.86 12.19 0.41
CA SER A 120 -1.25 11.20 -0.49
C SER A 120 -1.23 9.80 0.13
N ILE A 121 -0.93 9.70 1.44
CA ILE A 121 -0.97 8.43 2.17
C ILE A 121 -2.40 7.84 2.21
N ASN A 122 -3.42 8.69 2.41
CA ASN A 122 -4.80 8.24 2.40
C ASN A 122 -5.26 7.73 1.03
N GLU A 123 -4.81 8.38 -0.05
CA GLU A 123 -5.07 7.92 -1.42
C GLU A 123 -4.45 6.54 -1.66
N VAL A 124 -3.17 6.36 -1.30
CA VAL A 124 -2.50 5.05 -1.37
C VAL A 124 -3.22 3.99 -0.52
N SER A 125 -3.68 4.34 0.68
CA SER A 125 -4.44 3.44 1.55
C SER A 125 -5.76 2.98 0.90
N ALA A 126 -6.46 3.88 0.22
CA ALA A 126 -7.68 3.54 -0.52
C ALA A 126 -7.40 2.60 -1.71
N GLU A 127 -6.31 2.84 -2.44
CA GLU A 127 -5.86 1.96 -3.53
C GLU A 127 -5.48 0.56 -3.02
N LEU A 128 -4.75 0.47 -1.92
CA LEU A 128 -4.42 -0.81 -1.26
C LEU A 128 -5.68 -1.60 -0.90
N LYS A 129 -6.70 -0.94 -0.36
CA LYS A 129 -7.96 -1.61 -0.01
C LYS A 129 -8.64 -2.19 -1.26
N LYS A 130 -8.62 -1.46 -2.38
CA LYS A 130 -9.16 -1.91 -3.65
C LYS A 130 -8.35 -3.08 -4.23
N ASN A 131 -7.02 -3.02 -4.13
CA ASN A 131 -6.14 -4.10 -4.55
C ASN A 131 -6.38 -5.37 -3.72
N ALA A 132 -6.48 -5.25 -2.40
CA ALA A 132 -6.78 -6.37 -1.52
C ALA A 132 -8.10 -7.08 -1.89
N GLN A 133 -9.15 -6.31 -2.21
CA GLN A 133 -10.41 -6.86 -2.71
C GLN A 133 -10.24 -7.60 -4.04
N SER A 134 -9.46 -7.02 -4.96
CA SER A 134 -9.20 -7.62 -6.28
C SER A 134 -8.38 -8.92 -6.16
N VAL A 135 -7.41 -8.95 -5.25
CA VAL A 135 -6.59 -10.13 -4.93
C VAL A 135 -7.45 -11.23 -4.31
N GLN A 136 -8.39 -10.88 -3.42
CA GLN A 136 -9.31 -11.85 -2.86
C GLN A 136 -10.20 -12.46 -3.95
N ALA A 137 -10.79 -11.66 -4.83
CA ALA A 137 -11.59 -12.15 -5.95
C ALA A 137 -10.77 -13.07 -6.87
N LEU A 138 -9.53 -12.69 -7.19
CA LEU A 138 -8.60 -13.53 -7.97
C LEU A 138 -8.32 -14.88 -7.30
N ASN A 139 -8.21 -14.90 -5.97
CA ASN A 139 -7.97 -16.13 -5.22
C ASN A 139 -9.20 -17.06 -5.27
N ASP A 140 -10.39 -16.48 -5.14
CA ASP A 140 -11.66 -17.22 -5.23
C ASP A 140 -11.84 -17.81 -6.65
N ASP A 141 -11.62 -17.00 -7.70
CA ASP A 141 -11.66 -17.43 -9.10
C ASP A 141 -10.64 -18.54 -9.38
N THR A 142 -9.41 -18.41 -8.87
CA THR A 142 -8.38 -19.44 -9.03
C THR A 142 -8.78 -20.74 -8.36
N THR A 143 -9.41 -20.68 -7.19
CA THR A 143 -9.89 -21.86 -6.48
C THR A 143 -11.00 -22.56 -7.26
N LEU A 144 -11.94 -21.80 -7.82
CA LEU A 144 -12.99 -22.33 -8.69
C LEU A 144 -12.40 -23.00 -9.93
N LEU A 145 -11.47 -22.33 -10.63
CA LEU A 145 -10.82 -22.88 -11.82
C LEU A 145 -10.04 -24.17 -11.54
N VAL A 146 -9.40 -24.28 -10.36
CA VAL A 146 -8.73 -25.52 -9.95
C VAL A 146 -9.74 -26.65 -9.76
N ASN A 147 -10.89 -26.38 -9.15
CA ASN A 147 -11.96 -27.36 -8.98
C ASN A 147 -12.53 -27.80 -10.33
N ASP A 148 -12.85 -26.86 -11.21
CA ASP A 148 -13.37 -27.14 -12.56
C ASP A 148 -12.38 -27.98 -13.37
N ALA A 149 -11.08 -27.64 -13.32
CA ALA A 149 -10.05 -28.40 -14.02
C ALA A 149 -9.92 -29.84 -13.49
N ASN A 150 -10.11 -30.05 -12.18
CA ASN A 150 -10.14 -31.39 -11.59
C ASN A 150 -11.39 -32.17 -12.02
N GLU A 151 -12.58 -31.54 -12.07
CA GLU A 151 -13.80 -32.18 -12.57
C GLU A 151 -13.67 -32.59 -14.04
N VAL A 152 -13.10 -31.72 -14.89
CA VAL A 152 -12.87 -32.04 -16.30
C VAL A 152 -11.86 -33.18 -16.46
N LYS A 153 -10.85 -33.26 -15.58
CA LYS A 153 -9.91 -34.38 -15.56
C LYS A 153 -10.62 -35.71 -15.26
N LEU A 154 -11.49 -35.74 -14.24
CA LEU A 154 -12.29 -36.92 -13.90
C LEU A 154 -13.20 -37.34 -15.08
N CYS A 155 -13.90 -36.38 -15.69
CA CYS A 155 -14.75 -36.65 -16.85
C CYS A 155 -13.97 -37.25 -18.04
N ASN A 156 -12.72 -36.83 -18.24
CA ASN A 156 -11.88 -37.35 -19.32
C ASN A 156 -11.41 -38.80 -19.03
N GLU A 157 -11.09 -39.10 -17.77
CA GLU A 157 -10.79 -40.47 -17.33
C GLU A 157 -11.99 -41.41 -17.56
N ASP A 158 -13.20 -40.98 -17.19
CA ASP A 158 -14.44 -41.73 -17.42
C ASP A 158 -14.71 -41.94 -18.92
N ALA A 159 -14.55 -40.90 -19.73
CA ALA A 159 -14.73 -40.99 -21.18
C ALA A 159 -13.75 -41.98 -21.83
N ARG A 160 -12.50 -42.00 -21.37
CA ARG A 160 -11.48 -42.96 -21.84
C ARG A 160 -11.84 -44.40 -21.46
N ALA A 161 -12.33 -44.62 -20.24
CA ALA A 161 -12.77 -45.94 -19.79
C ALA A 161 -13.95 -46.46 -20.65
N LEU A 162 -14.94 -45.61 -20.91
CA LEU A 162 -16.08 -45.90 -21.78
C LEU A 162 -15.67 -46.27 -23.21
N VAL A 163 -14.78 -45.48 -23.83
CA VAL A 163 -14.27 -45.76 -25.18
C VAL A 163 -13.57 -47.12 -25.22
N THR A 164 -12.72 -47.40 -24.22
CA THR A 164 -11.98 -48.67 -24.12
C THR A 164 -12.93 -49.86 -24.08
N GLN A 165 -13.93 -49.82 -23.18
CA GLN A 165 -14.97 -50.85 -23.06
C GLN A 165 -15.77 -51.05 -24.35
N CYS A 166 -16.13 -49.96 -25.04
CA CYS A 166 -16.84 -50.05 -26.33
C CYS A 166 -15.99 -50.74 -27.40
N THR A 167 -14.69 -50.44 -27.47
CA THR A 167 -13.79 -51.14 -28.41
C THR A 167 -13.63 -52.62 -28.14
N GLU A 168 -13.62 -53.03 -26.88
CA GLU A 168 -13.52 -54.44 -26.50
C GLU A 168 -14.78 -55.21 -26.89
N LYS A 169 -15.97 -54.63 -26.69
CA LYS A 169 -17.25 -55.25 -27.08
C LYS A 169 -17.45 -55.39 -28.59
N ILE A 170 -16.83 -54.53 -29.41
CA ILE A 170 -16.94 -54.57 -30.89
C ILE A 170 -16.00 -55.61 -31.52
N LYS A 171 -14.98 -56.09 -30.78
CA LYS A 171 -14.03 -57.11 -31.26
C LYS A 171 -14.52 -58.56 -31.07
N ILE A 172 -15.73 -58.76 -30.55
CA ILE A 172 -16.42 -60.04 -30.38
C ILE A 172 -17.55 -60.11 -31.42
#